data_AF-A0A1I2RT30-F1
#
_entry.id   AF-A0A1I2RT30-F1
#
_cell.length_a   1.000
_cell.length_b   1.000
_cell.length_c   1.000
_cell.angle_alpha   90.00
_cell.angle_beta   90.00
_cell.angle_gamma   90.00
#
_symmetry.space_group_name_H-M   'P 1'
#
loop_
_entity.id
_entity.type
_entity.pdbx_description
1 polymer ?
#
loop_
_entity_poly.entity_id
_entity_poly.type
_entity_poly.pdbx_seq_one_letter_code
_entity_poly.pdbx_strand_id
1 'polypeptide(L)'
;MSRIEQLIGEIEEYIDSCKYQPLSNSKILVNKEEMEELLVELRLRVPDEIKKYQKIISQQDAILADAKNQAESMIQDAKQQTEEMVSENEIMQQAYSKANELVQQAQVQADQILANATAEANSIKTNAISYTDSILASIEALMSNSIAEQQSRFHALQDSMQNTYNVVVNNRRELNNAIQAPQSQMDASYQDDYSAQDEYQQ
;
A
#
# COMPACT_ATOMS: atom_id res chain seq x y z
N MET A 1 19.08 80.79 -7.67
CA MET A 1 18.66 81.90 -6.79
C MET A 1 17.16 82.06 -6.91
N SER A 2 16.45 82.13 -5.80
CA SER A 2 15.01 82.38 -5.76
C SER A 2 14.71 83.81 -6.21
N ARG A 3 13.50 84.06 -6.73
CA ARG A 3 13.06 85.41 -7.10
C ARG A 3 13.07 86.36 -5.89
N ILE A 4 12.88 85.82 -4.67
CA ILE A 4 13.04 86.59 -3.42
C ILE A 4 14.49 87.03 -3.24
N GLU A 5 15.46 86.12 -3.44
CA GLU A 5 16.89 86.45 -3.28
C GLU A 5 17.33 87.52 -4.29
N GLN A 6 16.77 87.48 -5.51
CA GLN A 6 17.00 88.52 -6.51
C GLN A 6 16.46 89.89 -6.07
N LEU A 7 15.22 89.95 -5.59
CA LEU A 7 14.61 91.21 -5.13
C LEU A 7 15.28 91.79 -3.88
N ILE A 8 15.75 90.93 -2.98
CA ILE A 8 16.56 91.35 -1.82
C ILE A 8 17.88 91.95 -2.32
N GLY A 9 18.57 91.28 -3.26
CA GLY A 9 19.80 91.79 -3.85
C GLY A 9 19.60 93.12 -4.58
N GLU A 10 18.49 93.28 -5.33
CA GLU A 10 18.14 94.54 -6.00
C GLU A 10 17.91 95.68 -4.99
N ILE A 11 17.29 95.39 -3.84
CA ILE A 11 17.12 96.36 -2.74
C ILE A 11 18.46 96.71 -2.08
N GLU A 12 19.31 95.70 -1.82
CA GLU A 12 20.65 95.90 -1.25
C GLU A 12 21.52 96.78 -2.17
N GLU A 13 21.52 96.49 -3.48
CA GLU A 13 22.27 97.23 -4.49
C GLU A 13 21.73 98.66 -4.65
N TYR A 14 20.40 98.86 -4.59
CA TYR A 14 19.80 100.19 -4.59
C TYR A 14 20.21 101.00 -3.36
N ILE A 15 20.19 100.40 -2.16
CA ILE A 15 20.65 101.04 -0.91
C ILE A 15 22.12 101.44 -0.99
N ASP A 16 22.98 100.58 -1.53
CA ASP A 16 24.42 100.86 -1.70
C ASP A 16 24.68 101.98 -2.70
N SER A 17 23.80 102.17 -3.69
CA SER A 17 23.91 103.24 -4.70
C SER A 17 23.41 104.61 -4.20
N CYS A 18 22.72 104.67 -3.06
CA CYS A 18 22.15 105.90 -2.52
C CYS A 18 23.22 106.88 -2.00
N LYS A 19 23.00 108.18 -2.20
CA LYS A 19 23.93 109.21 -1.73
C LYS A 19 23.78 109.47 -0.24
N TYR A 20 24.89 109.71 0.46
CA TYR A 20 24.86 110.16 1.84
C TYR A 20 24.24 111.56 1.99
N GLN A 21 23.52 111.76 3.08
CA GLN A 21 23.01 113.07 3.47
C GLN A 21 24.18 114.01 3.80
N PRO A 22 24.13 115.31 3.43
CA PRO A 22 25.19 116.25 3.77
C PRO A 22 25.50 116.26 5.27
N LEU A 23 26.79 116.19 5.61
CA LEU A 23 27.32 116.13 6.99
C LEU A 23 26.99 114.84 7.77
N SER A 24 26.55 113.77 7.11
CA SER A 24 26.32 112.46 7.74
C SER A 24 27.06 111.34 7.00
N ASN A 25 27.72 110.47 7.77
CA ASN A 25 28.41 109.29 7.23
C ASN A 25 27.59 107.99 7.43
N SER A 26 26.38 108.12 7.99
CA SER A 26 25.52 106.98 8.36
C SER A 26 24.09 107.10 7.86
N LYS A 27 23.70 108.26 7.32
CA LYS A 27 22.36 108.49 6.76
C LYS A 27 22.45 108.64 5.25
N ILE A 28 21.63 107.89 4.54
CA ILE A 28 21.48 107.95 3.09
C ILE A 28 20.19 108.68 2.71
N LEU A 29 20.20 109.38 1.57
CA LEU A 29 19.04 109.96 0.94
C LEU A 29 18.45 108.93 -0.02
N VAL A 30 17.20 108.55 0.20
CA VAL A 30 16.52 107.51 -0.58
C VAL A 30 15.32 108.12 -1.30
N ASN A 31 15.11 107.75 -2.57
CA ASN A 31 13.84 108.02 -3.22
C ASN A 31 12.78 107.09 -2.64
N LYS A 32 11.79 107.70 -1.97
CA LYS A 32 10.71 106.98 -1.31
C LYS A 32 9.89 106.13 -2.29
N GLU A 33 9.58 106.65 -3.48
CA GLU A 33 8.73 105.98 -4.46
C GLU A 33 9.40 104.71 -4.99
N GLU A 34 10.68 104.81 -5.37
CA GLU A 34 11.47 103.69 -5.89
C GLU A 34 11.71 102.59 -4.83
N MET A 35 11.95 102.98 -3.57
CA MET A 35 12.06 102.03 -2.46
C MET A 35 10.71 101.35 -2.15
N GLU A 36 9.61 102.10 -2.19
CA GLU A 36 8.26 101.55 -1.98
C GLU A 36 7.89 100.56 -3.10
N GLU A 37 8.24 100.82 -4.35
CA GLU A 37 8.02 99.88 -5.46
C GLU A 37 8.76 98.55 -5.26
N LEU A 38 10.05 98.59 -4.93
CA LEU A 38 10.85 97.38 -4.67
C LEU A 38 10.31 96.58 -3.48
N LEU A 39 9.91 97.26 -2.39
CA LEU A 39 9.32 96.62 -1.21
C LEU A 39 7.93 96.03 -1.51
N VAL A 40 7.12 96.68 -2.35
CA VAL A 40 5.81 96.18 -2.78
C VAL A 40 5.97 94.93 -3.65
N GLU A 41 6.91 94.93 -4.60
CA GLU A 41 7.19 93.74 -5.41
C GLU A 41 7.67 92.58 -4.53
N LEU A 42 8.61 92.82 -3.60
CA LEU A 42 9.07 91.81 -2.65
C LEU A 42 7.89 91.27 -1.81
N ARG A 43 7.05 92.15 -1.28
CA ARG A 43 5.87 91.77 -0.46
C ARG A 43 4.85 90.96 -1.25
N LEU A 44 4.67 91.23 -2.55
CA LEU A 44 3.77 90.47 -3.41
C LEU A 44 4.33 89.08 -3.75
N ARG A 45 5.65 88.95 -3.93
CA ARG A 45 6.28 87.70 -4.36
C ARG A 45 6.59 86.73 -3.22
N VAL A 46 6.88 87.23 -2.02
CA VAL A 46 7.24 86.40 -0.85
C VAL A 46 6.16 85.35 -0.51
N PRO A 47 4.86 85.69 -0.42
CA PRO A 47 3.81 84.73 -0.07
C PRO A 47 3.70 83.57 -1.07
N ASP A 48 3.85 83.86 -2.36
CA ASP A 48 3.71 82.85 -3.42
C ASP A 48 4.90 81.88 -3.43
N GLU A 49 6.11 82.39 -3.22
CA GLU A 49 7.31 81.55 -3.14
C GLU A 49 7.25 80.64 -1.90
N ILE A 50 6.82 81.17 -0.74
CA ILE A 50 6.62 80.39 0.50
C ILE A 50 5.60 79.28 0.28
N LYS A 51 4.45 79.57 -0.35
CA LYS A 51 3.44 78.55 -0.70
C LYS A 51 4.01 77.48 -1.63
N LYS A 52 4.84 77.87 -2.60
CA LYS A 52 5.49 76.92 -3.51
C LYS A 52 6.44 75.99 -2.76
N TYR A 53 7.26 76.51 -1.84
CA TYR A 53 8.12 75.66 -1.00
C TYR A 53 7.33 74.72 -0.09
N GLN A 54 6.29 75.23 0.58
CA GLN A 54 5.41 74.40 1.40
C GLN A 54 4.76 73.27 0.60
N LYS A 55 4.35 73.54 -0.65
CA LYS A 55 3.81 72.53 -1.55
C LYS A 55 4.86 71.47 -1.91
N ILE A 56 6.10 71.87 -2.20
CA ILE A 56 7.20 70.94 -2.50
C ILE A 56 7.47 70.03 -1.30
N ILE A 57 7.53 70.59 -0.09
CA ILE A 57 7.74 69.82 1.15
C ILE A 57 6.59 68.83 1.35
N SER A 58 5.34 69.29 1.26
CA SER A 58 4.17 68.41 1.38
C SER A 58 4.14 67.29 0.33
N GLN A 59 4.57 67.58 -0.91
CA GLN A 59 4.69 66.57 -1.96
C GLN A 59 5.82 65.59 -1.67
N GLN A 60 6.96 66.06 -1.16
CA GLN A 60 8.07 65.19 -0.75
C GLN A 60 7.63 64.25 0.37
N ASP A 61 6.95 64.75 1.40
CA ASP A 61 6.44 63.94 2.51
C ASP A 61 5.44 62.90 2.02
N ALA A 62 4.54 63.29 1.10
CA ALA A 62 3.59 62.37 0.49
C ALA A 62 4.29 61.25 -0.31
N ILE A 63 5.31 61.59 -1.11
CA ILE A 63 6.11 60.62 -1.87
C ILE A 63 6.86 59.68 -0.93
N LEU A 64 7.46 60.20 0.15
CA LEU A 64 8.17 59.39 1.14
C LEU A 64 7.23 58.44 1.88
N ALA A 65 6.03 58.89 2.24
CA ALA A 65 5.02 58.06 2.87
C ALA A 65 4.54 56.95 1.93
N ASP A 66 4.25 57.28 0.68
CA ASP A 66 3.83 56.31 -0.33
C ASP A 66 4.93 55.27 -0.61
N ALA A 67 6.18 55.71 -0.77
CA ALA A 67 7.33 54.82 -0.96
C ALA A 67 7.53 53.87 0.23
N LYS A 68 7.34 54.35 1.47
CA LYS A 68 7.40 53.50 2.68
C LYS A 68 6.27 52.46 2.69
N ASN A 69 5.05 52.88 2.40
CA ASN A 69 3.90 51.97 2.35
C ASN A 69 4.08 50.89 1.29
N GLN A 70 4.57 51.26 0.09
CA GLN A 70 4.87 50.31 -0.97
C GLN A 70 5.98 49.33 -0.57
N ALA A 71 7.04 49.82 0.08
CA ALA A 71 8.12 48.97 0.58
C ALA A 71 7.61 47.98 1.65
N GLU A 72 6.78 48.43 2.58
CA GLU A 72 6.16 47.56 3.59
C GLU A 72 5.25 46.52 2.94
N SER A 73 4.41 46.91 1.98
CA SER A 73 3.56 45.98 1.23
C SER A 73 4.39 44.92 0.50
N MET A 74 5.46 45.34 -0.20
CA MET A 74 6.33 44.41 -0.92
C MET A 74 7.02 43.41 0.02
N ILE A 75 7.46 43.85 1.19
CA ILE A 75 8.06 42.97 2.20
C ILE A 75 7.01 41.98 2.75
N GLN A 76 5.78 42.45 2.98
CA GLN A 76 4.70 41.60 3.46
C GLN A 76 4.32 40.54 2.42
N ASP A 77 4.17 40.92 1.15
CA ASP A 77 3.86 40.02 0.05
C ASP A 77 4.97 38.97 -0.14
N ALA A 78 6.23 39.39 -0.10
CA ALA A 78 7.38 38.48 -0.20
C ALA A 78 7.44 37.48 0.97
N LYS A 79 7.10 37.91 2.20
CA LYS A 79 7.01 37.02 3.36
C LYS A 79 5.89 36.01 3.20
N GLN A 80 4.70 36.45 2.80
CA GLN A 80 3.57 35.56 2.57
C GLN A 80 3.92 34.50 1.50
N GLN A 81 4.50 34.92 0.38
CA GLN A 81 4.89 34.00 -0.68
C GLN A 81 5.95 32.99 -0.21
N THR A 82 6.88 33.42 0.64
CA THR A 82 7.89 32.54 1.23
C THR A 82 7.25 31.51 2.17
N GLU A 83 6.32 31.94 3.03
CA GLU A 83 5.58 31.04 3.93
C GLU A 83 4.76 30.01 3.14
N GLU A 84 4.08 30.43 2.07
CA GLU A 84 3.35 29.55 1.16
C GLU A 84 4.29 28.51 0.51
N MET A 85 5.42 28.94 -0.05
CA MET A 85 6.40 28.03 -0.66
C MET A 85 6.99 27.01 0.34
N VAL A 86 7.29 27.45 1.57
CA VAL A 86 7.79 26.55 2.62
C VAL A 86 6.71 25.54 3.01
N SER A 87 5.48 25.98 3.20
CA SER A 87 4.33 25.12 3.49
C SER A 87 4.11 24.09 2.38
N GLU A 88 4.12 24.50 1.11
CA GLU A 88 4.02 23.58 -0.02
C GLU A 88 5.15 22.55 -0.03
N ASN A 89 6.38 22.97 0.27
CA ASN A 89 7.52 22.05 0.35
C ASN A 89 7.35 21.03 1.48
N GLU A 90 6.92 21.47 2.66
CA GLU A 90 6.66 20.60 3.81
C GLU A 90 5.54 19.59 3.50
N ILE A 91 4.44 20.03 2.89
CA ILE A 91 3.34 19.17 2.46
C ILE A 91 3.85 18.12 1.47
N MET A 92 4.67 18.54 0.50
CA MET A 92 5.25 17.65 -0.49
C MET A 92 6.21 16.63 0.15
N GLN A 93 7.07 17.04 1.08
CA GLN A 93 7.94 16.12 1.81
C GLN A 93 7.14 15.09 2.63
N GLN A 94 6.08 15.53 3.31
CA GLN A 94 5.18 14.64 4.03
C GLN A 94 4.47 13.67 3.09
N ALA A 95 4.02 14.14 1.92
CA ALA A 95 3.40 13.30 0.91
C ALA A 95 4.36 12.22 0.39
N TYR A 96 5.62 12.57 0.11
CA TYR A 96 6.66 11.61 -0.28
C TYR A 96 6.95 10.58 0.82
N SER A 97 7.05 11.03 2.08
CA SER A 97 7.24 10.13 3.23
C SER A 97 6.08 9.13 3.35
N LYS A 98 4.84 9.63 3.23
CA LYS A 98 3.64 8.79 3.32
C LYS A 98 3.52 7.82 2.14
N ALA A 99 3.87 8.27 0.94
CA ALA A 99 3.91 7.42 -0.24
C ALA A 99 4.92 6.27 -0.08
N ASN A 100 6.13 6.57 0.41
CA ASN A 100 7.15 5.56 0.68
C ASN A 100 6.70 4.57 1.76
N GLU A 101 6.09 5.06 2.84
CA GLU A 101 5.52 4.20 3.88
C GLU A 101 4.46 3.25 3.31
N LEU A 102 3.55 3.77 2.47
CA LEU A 102 2.50 2.98 1.82
C LEU A 102 3.08 1.91 0.89
N VAL A 103 4.10 2.25 0.10
CA VAL A 103 4.78 1.29 -0.77
C VAL A 103 5.47 0.19 0.05
N GLN A 104 6.13 0.53 1.15
CA GLN A 104 6.75 -0.46 2.04
C GLN A 104 5.71 -1.36 2.68
N GLN A 105 4.60 -0.80 3.17
CA GLN A 105 3.50 -1.58 3.74
C GLN A 105 2.88 -2.52 2.71
N ALA A 106 2.66 -2.05 1.48
CA ALA A 106 2.15 -2.87 0.39
C ALA A 106 3.12 -4.01 0.03
N GLN A 107 4.43 -3.75 0.02
CA GLN A 107 5.44 -4.77 -0.25
C GLN A 107 5.43 -5.86 0.85
N VAL A 108 5.42 -5.46 2.12
CA VAL A 108 5.35 -6.41 3.25
C VAL A 108 4.08 -7.25 3.18
N GLN A 109 2.94 -6.64 2.87
CA GLN A 109 1.68 -7.36 2.71
C GLN A 109 1.74 -8.35 1.53
N ALA A 110 2.30 -7.94 0.39
CA ALA A 110 2.46 -8.81 -0.77
C ALA A 110 3.35 -10.02 -0.45
N ASP A 111 4.47 -9.81 0.22
CA ASP A 111 5.39 -10.87 0.63
C ASP A 111 4.71 -11.85 1.60
N GLN A 112 3.90 -11.33 2.54
CA GLN A 112 3.14 -12.17 3.47
C GLN A 112 2.08 -13.00 2.74
N ILE A 113 1.37 -12.43 1.77
CA ILE A 113 0.38 -13.14 0.95
C ILE A 113 1.07 -14.27 0.17
N LEU A 114 2.22 -13.99 -0.45
CA LEU A 114 3.01 -14.97 -1.20
C LEU A 114 3.50 -16.11 -0.30
N ALA A 115 4.02 -15.78 0.89
CA ALA A 115 4.47 -16.76 1.87
C ALA A 115 3.32 -17.66 2.32
N ASN A 116 2.17 -17.07 2.66
CA ASN A 116 0.97 -17.81 3.09
C ASN A 116 0.45 -18.72 1.98
N ALA A 117 0.31 -18.21 0.75
CA ALA A 117 -0.15 -18.97 -0.40
C ALA A 117 0.80 -20.15 -0.72
N THR A 118 2.11 -19.94 -0.60
CA THR A 118 3.11 -21.01 -0.79
C THR A 118 3.01 -22.08 0.29
N ALA A 119 2.86 -21.68 1.55
CA ALA A 119 2.67 -22.60 2.67
C ALA A 119 1.38 -23.43 2.51
N GLU A 120 0.28 -22.78 2.14
CA GLU A 120 -1.00 -23.43 1.90
C GLU A 120 -0.93 -24.41 0.73
N ALA A 121 -0.35 -24.01 -0.40
CA ALA A 121 -0.16 -24.88 -1.56
C ALA A 121 0.66 -26.13 -1.21
N ASN A 122 1.74 -25.97 -0.44
CA ASN A 122 2.55 -27.09 0.03
C ASN A 122 1.79 -28.00 0.99
N SER A 123 0.96 -27.43 1.88
CA SER A 123 0.09 -28.20 2.78
C SER A 123 -0.93 -29.03 1.99
N ILE A 124 -1.64 -28.40 1.03
CA ILE A 124 -2.60 -29.09 0.15
C ILE A 124 -1.92 -30.23 -0.61
N LYS A 125 -0.76 -29.96 -1.22
CA LYS A 125 0.02 -30.99 -1.93
C LYS A 125 0.38 -32.17 -1.03
N THR A 126 0.88 -31.89 0.16
CA THR A 126 1.27 -32.93 1.13
C THR A 126 0.06 -33.75 1.56
N ASN A 127 -1.06 -33.09 1.88
CA ASN A 127 -2.29 -33.76 2.28
C ASN A 127 -2.86 -34.63 1.14
N ALA A 128 -2.81 -34.15 -0.11
CA ALA A 128 -3.25 -34.92 -1.27
C ALA A 128 -2.37 -36.16 -1.51
N ILE A 129 -1.04 -36.05 -1.33
CA ILE A 129 -0.12 -37.17 -1.41
C ILE A 129 -0.44 -38.19 -0.33
N SER A 130 -0.54 -37.77 0.94
CA SER A 130 -0.85 -38.67 2.06
C SER A 130 -2.22 -39.35 1.90
N TYR A 131 -3.22 -38.62 1.41
CA TYR A 131 -4.54 -39.18 1.12
C TYR A 131 -4.46 -40.26 0.03
N THR A 132 -3.77 -39.96 -1.07
CA THR A 132 -3.57 -40.91 -2.17
C THR A 132 -2.83 -42.16 -1.69
N ASP A 133 -1.78 -41.98 -0.88
CA ASP A 133 -1.01 -43.08 -0.27
C ASP A 133 -1.92 -43.97 0.60
N SER A 134 -2.77 -43.38 1.44
CA SER A 134 -3.72 -44.15 2.27
C SER A 134 -4.72 -44.97 1.44
N ILE A 135 -5.16 -44.46 0.29
CA ILE A 135 -6.01 -45.19 -0.64
C ILE A 135 -5.22 -46.33 -1.29
N LEU A 136 -4.00 -46.07 -1.74
CA LEU A 136 -3.15 -47.10 -2.35
C LEU A 136 -2.85 -48.23 -1.36
N ALA A 137 -2.53 -47.91 -0.10
CA ALA A 137 -2.35 -48.89 0.96
C ALA A 137 -3.62 -49.72 1.22
N SER A 138 -4.80 -49.09 1.16
CA SER A 138 -6.07 -49.80 1.29
C SER A 138 -6.32 -50.75 0.12
N ILE A 139 -6.02 -50.32 -1.11
CA ILE A 139 -6.11 -51.17 -2.32
C ILE A 139 -5.11 -52.32 -2.23
N GLU A 140 -3.88 -52.07 -1.81
CA GLU A 140 -2.85 -53.09 -1.59
C GLU A 140 -3.34 -54.17 -0.62
N ALA A 141 -3.89 -53.77 0.53
CA ALA A 141 -4.43 -54.70 1.52
C ALA A 141 -5.61 -55.53 0.96
N LEU A 142 -6.54 -54.89 0.24
CA LEU A 142 -7.66 -55.57 -0.41
C LEU A 142 -7.19 -56.57 -1.47
N MET A 143 -6.21 -56.19 -2.30
CA MET A 143 -5.63 -57.08 -3.31
C MET A 143 -4.91 -58.26 -2.65
N SER A 144 -4.10 -58.02 -1.63
CA SER A 144 -3.41 -59.07 -0.87
C SER A 144 -4.40 -60.09 -0.29
N ASN A 145 -5.47 -59.61 0.35
CA ASN A 145 -6.52 -60.46 0.90
C ASN A 145 -7.25 -61.26 -0.20
N SER A 146 -7.59 -60.60 -1.31
CA SER A 146 -8.25 -61.26 -2.44
C SER A 146 -7.37 -62.35 -3.06
N ILE A 147 -6.08 -62.09 -3.26
CA ILE A 147 -5.12 -63.09 -3.77
C ILE A 147 -5.05 -64.29 -2.84
N ALA A 148 -4.92 -64.06 -1.52
CA ALA A 148 -4.87 -65.13 -0.53
C ALA A 148 -6.16 -65.97 -0.52
N GLU A 149 -7.32 -65.31 -0.61
CA GLU A 149 -8.62 -65.98 -0.68
C GLU A 149 -8.76 -66.82 -1.95
N GLN A 150 -8.41 -66.28 -3.12
CA GLN A 150 -8.46 -67.03 -4.39
C GLN A 150 -7.50 -68.21 -4.39
N GLN A 151 -6.28 -68.05 -3.84
CA GLN A 151 -5.33 -69.16 -3.69
C GLN A 151 -5.90 -70.27 -2.82
N SER A 152 -6.50 -69.95 -1.67
CA SER A 152 -7.12 -70.93 -0.78
C SER A 152 -8.27 -71.67 -1.46
N ARG A 153 -9.16 -70.94 -2.15
CA ARG A 153 -10.28 -71.54 -2.91
C ARG A 153 -9.81 -72.44 -4.04
N PHE A 154 -8.75 -72.05 -4.75
CA PHE A 154 -8.19 -72.87 -5.82
C PHE A 154 -7.59 -74.17 -5.28
N HIS A 155 -6.87 -74.13 -4.16
CA HIS A 155 -6.38 -75.35 -3.48
C HIS A 155 -7.54 -76.25 -3.05
N ALA A 156 -8.59 -75.70 -2.43
CA ALA A 156 -9.75 -76.48 -2.04
C ALA A 156 -10.49 -77.13 -3.24
N LEU A 157 -10.58 -76.41 -4.36
CA LEU A 157 -11.11 -76.96 -5.61
C LEU A 157 -10.24 -78.10 -6.13
N GLN A 158 -8.92 -77.92 -6.13
CA GLN A 158 -7.96 -78.94 -6.55
C GLN A 158 -8.09 -80.20 -5.69
N ASP A 159 -8.16 -80.05 -4.37
CA ASP A 159 -8.36 -81.17 -3.44
C ASP A 159 -9.69 -81.89 -3.70
N SER A 160 -10.76 -81.15 -3.95
CA SER A 160 -12.07 -81.70 -4.29
C SER A 160 -12.03 -82.51 -5.61
N MET A 161 -11.43 -81.94 -6.66
CA MET A 161 -11.26 -82.63 -7.95
C MET A 161 -10.40 -83.90 -7.81
N GLN A 162 -9.32 -83.85 -7.04
CA GLN A 162 -8.46 -85.00 -6.78
C GLN A 162 -9.21 -86.10 -6.00
N ASN A 163 -10.03 -85.72 -5.01
CA ASN A 163 -10.88 -86.65 -4.28
C ASN A 163 -11.91 -87.31 -5.22
N THR A 164 -12.63 -86.53 -6.04
CA THR A 164 -13.57 -87.08 -7.03
C THR A 164 -12.86 -88.02 -8.02
N TYR A 165 -11.66 -87.66 -8.49
CA TYR A 165 -10.86 -88.55 -9.34
C TYR A 165 -10.54 -89.88 -8.64
N ASN A 166 -10.08 -89.84 -7.39
CA ASN A 166 -9.76 -91.03 -6.60
C ASN A 166 -11.01 -91.92 -6.42
N VAL A 167 -12.17 -91.34 -6.15
CA VAL A 167 -13.46 -92.06 -6.07
C VAL A 167 -13.78 -92.75 -7.38
N VAL A 168 -13.68 -92.05 -8.52
CA VAL A 168 -13.93 -92.64 -9.85
C VAL A 168 -12.97 -93.79 -10.14
N VAL A 169 -11.67 -93.63 -9.83
CA VAL A 169 -10.66 -94.68 -10.00
C VAL A 169 -10.98 -95.91 -9.15
N ASN A 170 -11.36 -95.70 -7.89
CA ASN A 170 -11.74 -96.78 -6.98
C ASN A 170 -13.01 -97.51 -7.46
N ASN A 171 -14.08 -96.77 -7.79
CA ASN A 171 -15.31 -97.34 -8.33
C ASN A 171 -15.04 -98.18 -9.60
N ARG A 172 -14.17 -97.69 -10.49
CA ARG A 172 -13.76 -98.43 -11.70
C ARG A 172 -13.02 -99.72 -11.35
N ARG A 173 -12.14 -99.70 -10.33
CA ARG A 173 -11.41 -100.88 -9.86
C ARG A 173 -12.38 -101.92 -9.26
N GLU A 174 -13.31 -101.48 -8.43
CA GLU A 174 -14.34 -102.34 -7.82
C GLU A 174 -15.24 -102.98 -8.88
N LEU A 175 -15.71 -102.20 -9.86
CA LEU A 175 -16.51 -102.72 -10.98
C LEU A 175 -15.75 -103.77 -11.78
N ASN A 176 -14.48 -103.54 -12.10
CA ASN A 176 -13.67 -104.50 -12.85
C ASN A 176 -13.48 -105.81 -12.07
N ASN A 177 -13.26 -105.72 -10.75
CA ASN A 177 -13.16 -106.89 -9.88
C ASN A 177 -14.50 -107.66 -9.81
N ALA A 178 -15.63 -106.96 -9.75
CA ALA A 178 -16.96 -107.57 -9.75
C ALA A 178 -17.27 -108.30 -11.06
N ILE A 179 -16.80 -107.79 -12.20
CA ILE A 179 -16.96 -108.45 -13.52
C ILE A 179 -16.10 -109.72 -13.63
N GLN A 180 -14.97 -109.79 -12.92
CA GLN A 180 -14.02 -110.92 -13.00
C GLN A 180 -14.31 -112.05 -12.00
N ALA A 181 -15.24 -111.89 -11.06
CA ALA A 181 -15.60 -112.93 -10.11
C ALA A 181 -16.45 -114.04 -10.78
N PRO A 182 -16.05 -115.32 -10.76
CA PRO A 182 -16.88 -116.40 -11.30
C PRO A 182 -18.10 -116.66 -10.42
N GLN A 183 -19.30 -116.75 -11.02
CA GLN A 183 -20.51 -117.23 -10.35
C GLN A 183 -20.23 -118.63 -9.75
N SER A 184 -20.04 -118.69 -8.43
CA SER A 184 -19.85 -119.96 -7.73
C SER A 184 -20.70 -119.96 -6.46
N GLN A 185 -21.63 -120.92 -6.44
CA GLN A 185 -22.36 -121.53 -5.30
C GLN A 185 -23.84 -121.15 -5.13
N MET A 186 -24.68 -121.83 -5.92
CA MET A 186 -25.87 -122.52 -5.38
C MET A 186 -25.40 -123.85 -4.75
N ASP A 187 -25.86 -124.16 -3.54
CA ASP A 187 -26.43 -125.45 -3.06
C ASP A 187 -26.02 -125.88 -1.62
N ALA A 188 -26.96 -126.57 -0.95
CA ALA A 188 -26.94 -127.31 0.33
C ALA A 188 -27.00 -126.52 1.66
N SER A 189 -27.89 -126.78 2.63
CA SER A 189 -28.87 -127.87 2.81
C SER A 189 -29.84 -127.54 3.95
N TYR A 190 -31.12 -127.91 3.77
CA TYR A 190 -32.08 -128.15 4.84
C TYR A 190 -31.69 -129.40 5.63
N GLN A 191 -31.74 -129.36 6.97
CA GLN A 191 -32.20 -130.49 7.79
C GLN A 191 -32.66 -130.02 9.17
N ASP A 192 -33.92 -130.34 9.46
CA ASP A 192 -34.62 -130.22 10.74
C ASP A 192 -33.89 -130.96 11.87
N ASP A 193 -33.97 -130.46 13.10
CA ASP A 193 -34.42 -131.33 14.19
C ASP A 193 -35.16 -130.52 15.28
N TYR A 194 -36.24 -131.14 15.74
CA TYR A 194 -37.23 -130.67 16.69
C TYR A 194 -36.73 -130.87 18.14
N SER A 195 -37.49 -130.27 19.06
CA SER A 195 -37.52 -130.51 20.51
C SER A 195 -36.39 -129.89 21.33
N ALA A 196 -36.59 -129.44 22.56
CA ALA A 196 -37.78 -129.07 23.32
C ALA A 196 -37.26 -128.46 24.65
N GLN A 197 -38.16 -127.76 25.32
CA GLN A 197 -38.26 -127.68 26.77
C GLN A 197 -37.27 -126.79 27.54
N ASP A 198 -37.91 -125.85 28.25
CA ASP A 198 -37.74 -125.62 29.70
C ASP A 198 -36.40 -124.98 30.12
N GLU A 199 -36.33 -124.02 31.03
CA GLU A 199 -37.28 -123.44 31.97
C GLU A 199 -36.55 -122.22 32.55
N TYR A 200 -37.32 -121.20 32.91
CA TYR A 200 -37.21 -120.41 34.14
C TYR A 200 -36.02 -119.48 34.42
N GLN A 201 -36.42 -118.23 34.66
CA GLN A 201 -36.10 -117.35 35.80
C GLN A 201 -34.61 -117.13 36.13
N GLN A 202 -34.13 -115.90 36.29
CA GLN A 202 -34.74 -114.75 36.94
C GLN A 202 -33.96 -113.50 36.53
#